data_AF-A0A0C3JBS2-F1
#
_entry.id   AF-A0A0C3JBS2-F1
#
_cell.length_a   1.000
_cell.length_b   1.000
_cell.length_c   1.000
_cell.angle_alpha   90.00
_cell.angle_beta   90.00
_cell.angle_gamma   90.00
#
_symmetry.space_group_name_H-M   'P 1'
#
loop_
_entity.id
_entity.type
_entity.pdbx_description
1 polymer ?
#
loop_
_entity_poly.entity_id
_entity_poly.type
_entity_poly.pdbx_seq_one_letter_code
_entity_poly.pdbx_strand_id
1 'polypeptide(L)'
;MPAMPKQQVSRKQLKLIQFLELLEGNSRFIATFMTEPSSPNAWRYIEGAALKAQLPHPPKKLENFLHIVSQHAVHLTTSELLTAVNNYHHGRKAAANSNRLAKCELTNGLGLGKDPLPCADLATQLKLTIILCDHMPDPHKCGAILVDHGNKDLAGAGEKVLIVPADNTWYVVKEHASVTFINSTGDIELIVI
;
A
#
# COMPACT_ATOMS: atom_id res chain seq x y z
N MET A 1 -11.43 50.37 -2.17
CA MET A 1 -11.49 48.89 -2.16
C MET A 1 -10.08 48.37 -1.90
N PRO A 2 -9.81 47.61 -0.82
CA PRO A 2 -8.49 47.03 -0.63
C PRO A 2 -8.26 45.90 -1.63
N ALA A 3 -7.14 45.95 -2.34
CA ALA A 3 -6.72 44.91 -3.27
C ALA A 3 -6.45 43.60 -2.50
N MET A 4 -7.12 42.51 -2.91
CA MET A 4 -6.81 41.18 -2.38
C MET A 4 -5.35 40.82 -2.68
N PRO A 5 -4.63 40.17 -1.75
CA PRO A 5 -3.27 39.73 -2.01
C PRO A 5 -3.28 38.65 -3.10
N LYS A 6 -2.71 38.97 -4.26
CA LYS A 6 -2.38 37.98 -5.28
C LYS A 6 -1.41 36.99 -4.65
N GLN A 7 -1.85 35.76 -4.40
CA GLN A 7 -0.95 34.68 -3.96
C GLN A 7 0.17 34.53 -5.00
N GLN A 8 1.37 35.00 -4.65
CA GLN A 8 2.54 34.85 -5.49
C GLN A 8 2.95 33.37 -5.42
N VAL A 9 2.65 32.62 -6.48
CA VAL A 9 3.03 31.21 -6.61
C VAL A 9 4.55 31.13 -6.50
N SER A 10 5.05 30.40 -5.49
CA SER A 10 6.49 30.27 -5.28
C SER A 10 7.15 29.58 -6.47
N ARG A 11 8.43 29.88 -6.74
CA ARG A 11 9.21 29.20 -7.80
C ARG A 11 9.19 27.67 -7.66
N LYS A 12 9.13 27.16 -6.42
CA LYS A 12 9.00 25.73 -6.12
C LYS A 12 7.64 25.19 -6.57
N GLN A 13 6.56 25.93 -6.30
CA GLN A 13 5.20 25.54 -6.70
C GLN A 13 5.03 25.59 -8.23
N LEU A 14 5.63 26.56 -8.92
CA LEU A 14 5.64 26.59 -10.39
C LEU A 14 6.29 25.34 -11.00
N LYS A 15 7.43 24.89 -10.45
CA LYS A 15 8.07 23.64 -10.91
C LYS A 15 7.21 22.41 -10.67
N LEU A 16 6.47 22.37 -9.56
CA LEU A 16 5.53 21.28 -9.26
C LEU A 16 4.35 21.27 -10.24
N ILE A 17 3.80 22.44 -10.56
CA ILE A 17 2.72 22.57 -11.55
C ILE A 17 3.22 22.09 -12.91
N GLN A 18 4.38 22.57 -13.38
CA GLN A 18 4.96 22.15 -14.65
C GLN A 18 5.21 20.64 -14.71
N PHE A 19 5.70 20.06 -13.62
CA PHE A 19 5.88 18.61 -13.50
C PHE A 19 4.56 17.85 -13.71
N LEU A 20 3.49 18.31 -13.07
CA LEU A 20 2.18 17.70 -13.16
C LEU A 20 1.55 17.89 -14.55
N GLU A 21 1.68 19.07 -15.16
CA GLU A 21 1.21 19.33 -16.53
C GLU A 21 1.89 18.43 -17.58
N LEU A 22 3.20 18.18 -17.42
CA LEU A 22 3.94 17.26 -18.30
C LEU A 22 3.42 15.82 -18.23
N LEU A 23 2.94 15.40 -17.06
CA LEU A 23 2.37 14.07 -16.85
C LEU A 23 0.92 13.98 -17.32
N GLU A 24 0.11 14.99 -17.00
CA GLU A 24 -1.27 15.13 -17.47
C GLU A 24 -1.33 15.10 -19.01
N GLY A 25 -0.46 15.85 -19.68
CA GLY A 25 -0.39 15.90 -21.14
C GLY A 25 0.14 14.63 -21.81
N ASN A 26 0.48 13.59 -21.04
CA ASN A 26 1.04 12.34 -21.56
C ASN A 26 0.03 11.19 -21.41
N SER A 27 -0.83 11.01 -22.41
CA SER A 27 -1.85 9.96 -22.42
C SER A 27 -1.30 8.54 -22.25
N ARG A 28 -0.08 8.25 -22.73
CA ARG A 28 0.58 6.96 -22.51
C ARG A 28 0.92 6.74 -21.04
N PHE A 29 1.38 7.79 -20.35
CA PHE A 29 1.60 7.73 -18.91
C PHE A 29 0.28 7.48 -18.17
N ILE A 30 -0.78 8.25 -18.45
CA ILE A 30 -2.08 8.10 -17.78
C ILE A 30 -2.60 6.67 -17.93
N ALA A 31 -2.58 6.12 -19.16
CA ALA A 31 -3.00 4.74 -19.41
C ALA A 31 -2.14 3.71 -18.65
N THR A 32 -0.81 3.87 -18.68
CA THR A 32 0.11 2.97 -17.96
C THR A 32 -0.11 3.05 -16.44
N PHE A 33 -0.35 4.25 -15.91
CA PHE A 33 -0.53 4.47 -14.47
C PHE A 33 -1.85 3.90 -13.96
N MET A 34 -2.92 3.94 -14.76
CA MET A 34 -4.20 3.34 -14.39
C MET A 34 -4.13 1.82 -14.27
N THR A 35 -3.26 1.14 -15.03
CA THR A 35 -3.13 -0.33 -14.99
C THR A 35 -2.01 -0.79 -14.07
N GLU A 36 -0.84 -0.16 -14.14
CA GLU A 36 0.38 -0.58 -13.46
C GLU A 36 1.15 0.62 -12.87
N PRO A 37 0.62 1.27 -11.82
CA PRO A 37 1.17 2.53 -11.26
C PRO A 37 2.56 2.38 -10.63
N SER A 38 2.96 1.16 -10.28
CA SER A 38 4.30 0.85 -9.74
C SER A 38 5.27 0.28 -10.79
N SER A 39 4.86 0.17 -12.06
CA SER A 39 5.71 -0.40 -13.10
C SER A 39 6.96 0.45 -13.39
N PRO A 40 8.06 -0.16 -13.85
CA PRO A 40 9.21 0.60 -14.35
C PRO A 40 8.83 1.59 -15.46
N ASN A 41 7.83 1.26 -16.28
CA ASN A 41 7.35 2.13 -17.35
C ASN A 41 6.65 3.38 -16.80
N ALA A 42 5.76 3.25 -15.81
CA ALA A 42 5.16 4.38 -15.12
C ALA A 42 6.24 5.28 -14.48
N TRP A 43 7.24 4.67 -13.83
CA TRP A 43 8.36 5.39 -13.22
C TRP A 43 9.21 6.17 -14.21
N ARG A 44 9.51 5.61 -15.39
CA ARG A 44 10.26 6.32 -16.44
C ARG A 44 9.58 7.63 -16.87
N TYR A 45 8.25 7.67 -16.92
CA TYR A 45 7.53 8.90 -17.22
C TYR A 45 7.61 9.91 -16.07
N ILE A 46 7.45 9.45 -14.83
CA ILE A 46 7.56 10.29 -13.62
C ILE A 46 8.96 10.91 -13.54
N GLU A 47 10.01 10.13 -13.69
CA GLU A 47 11.40 10.61 -13.67
C GLU A 47 11.69 11.57 -14.82
N GLY A 48 11.23 11.23 -16.04
CA GLY A 48 11.40 12.09 -17.21
C GLY A 48 10.71 13.45 -17.06
N ALA A 49 9.48 13.46 -16.52
CA ALA A 49 8.77 14.71 -16.23
C ALA A 49 9.47 15.52 -15.13
N ALA A 50 9.95 14.85 -14.07
CA ALA A 50 10.63 15.52 -12.97
C ALA A 50 11.96 16.15 -13.40
N LEU A 51 12.70 15.48 -14.29
CA LEU A 51 13.92 16.02 -14.90
C LEU A 51 13.61 17.25 -15.76
N LYS A 52 12.59 17.17 -16.63
CA LYS A 52 12.18 18.30 -17.49
C LYS A 52 11.72 19.53 -16.69
N ALA A 53 10.97 19.31 -15.61
CA ALA A 53 10.54 20.37 -14.69
C ALA A 53 11.65 20.85 -13.73
N GLN A 54 12.82 20.20 -13.76
CA GLN A 54 13.97 20.49 -12.88
C GLN A 54 13.57 20.50 -11.40
N LEU A 55 12.80 19.50 -10.99
CA LEU A 55 12.37 19.33 -9.60
C LEU A 55 13.58 19.18 -8.68
N PRO A 56 13.74 20.00 -7.64
CA PRO A 56 14.87 19.90 -6.72
C PRO A 56 14.86 18.59 -5.92
N HIS A 57 13.67 18.06 -5.64
CA HIS A 57 13.47 16.82 -4.91
C HIS A 57 12.44 15.97 -5.65
N PRO A 58 12.85 15.22 -6.69
CA PRO A 58 11.95 14.35 -7.43
C PRO A 58 11.42 13.22 -6.52
N PRO A 59 10.20 12.72 -6.75
CA PRO A 59 9.67 11.60 -5.98
C PRO A 59 10.53 10.35 -6.20
N LYS A 60 10.88 9.68 -5.10
CA LYS A 60 11.66 8.42 -5.11
C LYS A 60 10.81 7.17 -4.84
N LYS A 61 9.57 7.37 -4.38
CA LYS A 61 8.62 6.33 -3.99
C LYS A 61 7.23 6.73 -4.45
N LEU A 62 6.36 5.74 -4.68
CA LEU A 62 5.04 5.98 -5.26
C LEU A 62 4.21 6.86 -4.32
N GLU A 63 4.32 6.65 -3.01
CA GLU A 63 3.64 7.44 -1.98
C GLU A 63 4.02 8.93 -2.06
N ASN A 64 5.28 9.24 -2.33
CA ASN A 64 5.74 10.62 -2.49
C ASN A 64 5.11 11.25 -3.73
N PHE A 65 5.02 10.49 -4.82
CA PHE A 65 4.38 10.94 -6.05
C PHE A 65 2.87 11.18 -5.84
N LEU A 66 2.16 10.20 -5.27
CA LEU A 66 0.73 10.31 -4.97
C LEU A 66 0.46 11.54 -4.09
N HIS A 67 1.27 11.74 -3.05
CA HIS A 67 1.15 12.91 -2.17
C HIS A 67 1.33 14.23 -2.94
N ILE A 68 2.32 14.32 -3.83
CA ILE A 68 2.53 15.50 -4.68
C ILE A 68 1.30 15.77 -5.55
N VAL A 69 0.74 14.75 -6.20
CA VAL A 69 -0.46 14.89 -7.04
C VAL A 69 -1.64 15.35 -6.19
N SER A 70 -1.94 14.69 -5.08
CA SER A 70 -3.09 15.06 -4.24
C SER A 70 -3.01 16.49 -3.69
N GLN A 71 -1.81 17.00 -3.41
CA GLN A 71 -1.64 18.35 -2.86
C GLN A 71 -1.61 19.45 -3.93
N HIS A 72 -1.13 19.15 -5.13
CA HIS A 72 -0.82 20.18 -6.12
C HIS A 72 -1.60 20.07 -7.43
N ALA A 73 -2.28 18.95 -7.70
CA ALA A 73 -3.06 18.76 -8.93
C ALA A 73 -4.34 19.60 -8.98
N VAL A 74 -4.77 20.20 -7.87
CA VAL A 74 -5.87 21.19 -7.85
C VAL A 74 -5.60 22.40 -8.77
N HIS A 75 -4.34 22.62 -9.14
CA HIS A 75 -3.91 23.70 -10.03
C HIS A 75 -3.84 23.30 -11.52
N LEU A 76 -4.14 22.05 -11.86
CA LEU A 76 -4.19 21.59 -13.25
C LEU A 76 -5.50 22.00 -13.93
N THR A 77 -5.43 22.24 -15.24
CA THR A 77 -6.59 22.60 -16.08
C THR A 77 -7.55 21.43 -16.30
N THR A 78 -7.05 20.20 -16.19
CA THR A 78 -7.78 18.94 -16.37
C THR A 78 -7.55 18.03 -15.17
N SER A 79 -8.48 17.09 -14.95
CA SER A 79 -8.51 16.24 -13.77
C SER A 79 -8.11 14.79 -14.04
N GLU A 80 -7.48 14.46 -15.18
CA GLU A 80 -7.25 13.05 -15.54
C GLU A 80 -6.21 12.38 -14.62
N LEU A 81 -5.08 13.04 -14.35
CA LEU A 81 -4.07 12.56 -13.41
C LEU A 81 -4.61 12.45 -11.99
N LEU A 82 -5.36 13.47 -11.55
CA LEU A 82 -5.99 13.45 -10.24
C LEU A 82 -7.01 12.31 -10.13
N THR A 83 -7.79 12.08 -11.19
CA THR A 83 -8.75 10.97 -11.28
C THR A 83 -8.03 9.62 -11.26
N ALA A 84 -6.93 9.46 -12.01
CA ALA A 84 -6.13 8.25 -12.01
C ALA A 84 -5.55 7.93 -10.62
N VAL A 85 -5.03 8.94 -9.92
CA VAL A 85 -4.53 8.81 -8.55
C VAL A 85 -5.65 8.48 -7.56
N ASN A 86 -6.82 9.14 -7.68
CA ASN A 86 -7.97 8.84 -6.84
C ASN A 86 -8.50 7.41 -7.07
N ASN A 87 -8.57 6.96 -8.31
CA ASN A 87 -8.97 5.59 -8.66
C ASN A 87 -8.01 4.57 -8.06
N TYR A 88 -6.70 4.83 -8.12
CA TYR A 88 -5.71 4.00 -7.46
C TYR A 88 -5.94 3.92 -5.94
N HIS A 89 -6.15 5.06 -5.28
CA HIS A 89 -6.46 5.09 -3.84
C HIS A 89 -7.74 4.34 -3.50
N HIS A 90 -8.80 4.51 -4.29
CA HIS A 90 -10.06 3.78 -4.12
C HIS A 90 -9.88 2.28 -4.30
N GLY A 91 -9.16 1.84 -5.34
CA GLY A 91 -8.85 0.43 -5.58
C GLY A 91 -8.08 -0.19 -4.42
N ARG A 92 -7.03 0.48 -3.94
CA ARG A 92 -6.25 0.02 -2.77
C ARG A 92 -7.10 -0.05 -1.51
N LYS A 93 -7.96 0.94 -1.26
CA LYS A 93 -8.88 0.93 -0.11
C LYS A 93 -9.90 -0.20 -0.22
N ALA A 94 -10.44 -0.46 -1.41
CA ALA A 94 -11.38 -1.54 -1.67
C ALA A 94 -10.72 -2.90 -1.43
N ALA A 95 -9.52 -3.13 -1.97
CA ALA A 95 -8.74 -4.35 -1.73
C ALA A 95 -8.46 -4.57 -0.24
N ALA A 96 -7.99 -3.54 0.48
CA ALA A 96 -7.78 -3.61 1.92
C ALA A 96 -9.06 -3.95 2.70
N ASN A 97 -10.20 -3.39 2.31
CA ASN A 97 -11.48 -3.69 2.93
C ASN A 97 -11.98 -5.12 2.63
N SER A 98 -11.82 -5.60 1.40
CA SER A 98 -12.14 -6.98 1.03
C SER A 98 -11.28 -7.97 1.80
N ASN A 99 -9.97 -7.71 1.92
CA ASN A 99 -9.06 -8.53 2.73
C ASN A 99 -9.47 -8.55 4.20
N ARG A 100 -9.88 -7.41 4.75
CA ARG A 100 -10.41 -7.34 6.13
C ARG A 100 -11.68 -8.17 6.28
N LEU A 101 -12.61 -8.08 5.33
CA LEU A 101 -13.85 -8.84 5.37
C LEU A 101 -13.58 -10.35 5.31
N ALA A 102 -12.72 -10.81 4.39
CA ALA A 102 -12.35 -12.23 4.27
C ALA A 102 -11.73 -12.77 5.57
N LYS A 103 -10.90 -11.98 6.26
CA LYS A 103 -10.35 -12.35 7.58
C LYS A 103 -11.45 -12.48 8.63
N CYS A 104 -12.38 -11.52 8.69
CA CYS A 104 -13.51 -11.59 9.61
C CYS A 104 -14.39 -12.82 9.32
N GLU A 105 -14.71 -13.09 8.06
CA GLU A 105 -15.48 -14.25 7.65
C GLU A 105 -14.80 -15.57 8.04
N LEU A 106 -13.48 -15.68 7.82
CA LEU A 106 -12.72 -16.85 8.22
C LEU A 106 -12.66 -16.99 9.75
N THR A 107 -12.38 -15.91 10.48
CA THR A 107 -12.41 -15.91 11.95
C THR A 107 -13.75 -16.41 12.48
N ASN A 108 -14.85 -15.94 11.87
CA ASN A 108 -16.20 -16.36 12.23
C ASN A 108 -16.50 -17.81 11.83
N GLY A 109 -16.09 -18.24 10.64
CA GLY A 109 -16.29 -19.60 10.14
C GLY A 109 -15.54 -20.65 10.95
N LEU A 110 -14.40 -20.27 11.53
CA LEU A 110 -13.63 -21.09 12.47
C LEU A 110 -14.15 -21.02 13.91
N GLY A 111 -15.18 -20.20 14.19
CA GLY A 111 -15.74 -20.01 15.53
C GLY A 111 -14.88 -19.15 16.47
N LEU A 112 -13.76 -18.62 15.97
CA LEU A 112 -12.72 -17.96 16.77
C LEU A 112 -13.08 -16.54 17.23
N GLY A 113 -14.17 -15.97 16.69
CA GLY A 113 -14.60 -14.61 17.03
C GLY A 113 -15.25 -14.49 18.41
N LYS A 114 -15.74 -15.59 18.99
CA LYS A 114 -16.38 -15.60 20.32
C LYS A 114 -15.55 -16.33 21.36
N ASP A 115 -15.08 -17.53 20.99
CA ASP A 115 -14.29 -18.40 21.85
C ASP A 115 -13.01 -18.79 21.09
N PRO A 116 -11.93 -18.01 21.21
CA PRO A 116 -10.67 -18.35 20.57
C PRO A 116 -10.17 -19.70 21.07
N LEU A 117 -9.78 -20.57 20.14
CA LEU A 117 -9.23 -21.88 20.47
C LEU A 117 -7.75 -21.78 20.87
N PRO A 118 -7.27 -22.62 21.79
CA PRO A 118 -5.85 -22.77 22.04
C PRO A 118 -5.07 -23.16 20.78
N CYS A 119 -3.82 -22.71 20.69
CA CYS A 119 -2.88 -23.04 19.60
C CYS A 119 -2.89 -24.53 19.21
N ALA A 120 -2.81 -25.42 20.21
CA ALA A 120 -2.79 -26.87 19.97
C ALA A 120 -4.05 -27.34 19.20
N ASP A 121 -5.21 -26.78 19.51
CA ASP A 121 -6.48 -27.13 18.87
C ASP A 121 -6.60 -26.53 17.46
N LEU A 122 -6.12 -25.31 17.25
CA LEU A 122 -6.03 -24.69 15.93
C LEU A 122 -5.17 -25.53 14.96
N ALA A 123 -4.04 -26.07 15.42
CA ALA A 123 -3.11 -26.83 14.59
C ALA A 123 -3.65 -28.23 14.26
N THR A 124 -4.33 -28.86 15.22
CA THR A 124 -4.76 -30.25 15.09
C THR A 124 -6.17 -30.40 14.55
N GLN A 125 -7.13 -29.59 15.02
CA GLN A 125 -8.54 -29.69 14.64
C GLN A 125 -8.82 -29.00 13.31
N LEU A 126 -8.22 -27.82 13.09
CA LEU A 126 -8.42 -27.02 11.88
C LEU A 126 -7.31 -27.20 10.84
N LYS A 127 -6.27 -27.99 11.17
CA LYS A 127 -5.09 -28.23 10.32
C LYS A 127 -4.41 -26.94 9.84
N LEU A 128 -4.51 -25.89 10.65
CA LEU A 128 -3.91 -24.60 10.32
C LEU A 128 -2.43 -24.62 10.66
N THR A 129 -1.63 -24.01 9.79
CA THR A 129 -0.24 -23.72 10.15
C THR A 129 -0.26 -22.54 11.12
N ILE A 130 0.39 -22.71 12.28
CA ILE A 130 0.44 -21.69 13.31
C ILE A 130 1.84 -21.13 13.41
N ILE A 131 1.92 -19.82 13.46
CA ILE A 131 3.16 -19.08 13.74
C ILE A 131 2.95 -18.33 15.05
N LEU A 132 3.84 -18.58 16.00
CA LEU A 132 3.92 -17.82 17.23
C LEU A 132 4.65 -16.51 16.96
N CYS A 133 4.11 -15.43 17.46
CA CYS A 133 4.70 -14.10 17.41
C CYS A 133 4.94 -13.60 18.83
N ASP A 134 6.19 -13.62 19.28
CA ASP A 134 6.64 -12.81 20.39
C ASP A 134 6.85 -11.38 19.90
N HIS A 135 5.99 -10.48 20.34
CA HIS A 135 6.15 -9.06 20.06
C HIS A 135 7.44 -8.54 20.67
N MET A 136 8.47 -8.40 19.83
CA MET A 136 9.44 -7.33 20.05
C MET A 136 8.69 -5.99 19.92
N PRO A 137 9.04 -4.95 20.68
CA PRO A 137 8.40 -3.63 20.60
C PRO A 137 8.70 -3.00 19.24
N ASP A 138 7.92 -3.41 18.24
CA ASP A 138 7.95 -2.94 16.87
C ASP A 138 6.94 -1.79 16.73
N PRO A 139 7.27 -0.67 16.07
CA PRO A 139 6.34 0.43 15.76
C PRO A 139 5.08 0.03 14.97
N HIS A 140 4.97 -1.19 14.46
CA HIS A 140 3.78 -1.68 13.75
C HIS A 140 2.70 -2.20 14.71
N LYS A 141 1.80 -1.28 15.12
CA LYS A 141 0.63 -1.56 15.98
C LYS A 141 -0.27 -2.69 15.46
N CYS A 142 -0.93 -3.39 16.40
CA CYS A 142 -1.94 -4.42 16.15
C CYS A 142 -2.92 -4.05 15.03
N GLY A 143 -3.21 -5.03 14.17
CA GLY A 143 -4.18 -4.88 13.07
C GLY A 143 -3.61 -4.25 11.80
N ALA A 144 -2.33 -3.88 11.76
CA ALA A 144 -1.68 -3.49 10.52
C ALA A 144 -1.48 -4.74 9.63
N ILE A 145 -2.33 -4.87 8.61
CA ILE A 145 -2.04 -5.75 7.48
C ILE A 145 -0.74 -5.23 6.85
N LEU A 146 0.38 -5.88 7.14
CA LEU A 146 1.70 -5.41 6.69
C LEU A 146 1.88 -5.50 5.18
N VAL A 147 0.99 -6.17 4.44
CA VAL A 147 1.26 -6.42 3.03
C VAL A 147 0.00 -6.36 2.18
N ASP A 148 -0.17 -5.23 1.51
CA ASP A 148 -0.76 -5.23 0.17
C ASP A 148 0.37 -5.06 -0.87
N HIS A 149 1.37 -4.21 -0.64
CA HIS A 149 2.45 -3.95 -1.61
C HIS A 149 3.81 -3.54 -0.98
N GLY A 150 4.38 -4.34 -0.07
CA GLY A 150 5.60 -3.95 0.67
C GLY A 150 6.80 -4.90 0.60
N ASN A 151 6.58 -6.21 0.44
CA ASN A 151 7.64 -7.22 0.63
C ASN A 151 8.10 -7.87 -0.69
N LYS A 152 7.84 -7.23 -1.85
CA LYS A 152 8.29 -7.71 -3.16
C LYS A 152 9.82 -7.81 -3.25
N ASP A 153 10.52 -7.03 -2.45
CA ASP A 153 11.97 -6.97 -2.37
C ASP A 153 12.55 -8.18 -1.60
N LEU A 154 11.72 -8.81 -0.76
CA LEU A 154 12.09 -9.97 0.07
C LEU A 154 11.67 -11.30 -0.58
N ALA A 155 10.71 -11.27 -1.51
CA ALA A 155 10.31 -12.42 -2.30
C ALA A 155 11.18 -12.54 -3.56
N GLY A 156 11.52 -13.77 -3.97
CA GLY A 156 12.13 -13.99 -5.27
C GLY A 156 11.25 -13.45 -6.40
N ALA A 157 11.85 -12.93 -7.47
CA ALA A 157 11.10 -12.38 -8.59
C ALA A 157 10.10 -13.41 -9.16
N GLY A 158 8.80 -13.10 -9.05
CA GLY A 158 7.71 -13.95 -9.56
C GLY A 158 7.01 -14.81 -8.50
N GLU A 159 7.49 -14.84 -7.26
CA GLU A 159 6.83 -15.58 -6.18
C GLU A 159 5.73 -14.75 -5.51
N LYS A 160 4.51 -15.30 -5.45
CA LYS A 160 3.41 -14.75 -4.65
C LYS A 160 3.48 -15.35 -3.25
N VAL A 161 4.33 -14.76 -2.43
CA VAL A 161 4.51 -15.16 -1.03
C VAL A 161 4.29 -13.97 -0.11
N LEU A 162 3.72 -14.23 1.06
CA LEU A 162 3.61 -13.28 2.15
C LEU A 162 4.72 -13.56 3.15
N ILE A 163 5.63 -12.60 3.30
CA ILE A 163 6.72 -12.69 4.28
C ILE A 163 6.30 -11.93 5.53
N VAL A 164 6.21 -12.61 6.67
CA VAL A 164 5.75 -12.05 7.95
C VAL A 164 6.87 -12.15 8.98
N PRO A 165 7.24 -11.05 9.65
CA PRO A 165 8.18 -11.11 10.77
C PRO A 165 7.52 -11.83 11.94
N ALA A 166 8.23 -12.76 12.56
CA ALA A 166 7.81 -13.36 13.83
C ALA A 166 9.04 -13.75 14.66
N ASP A 167 8.97 -13.45 15.95
CA ASP A 167 10.08 -13.64 16.90
C ASP A 167 11.37 -12.94 16.44
N ASN A 168 12.38 -13.73 16.07
CA ASN A 168 13.68 -13.30 15.54
C ASN A 168 13.91 -13.74 14.09
N THR A 169 12.84 -14.17 13.38
CA THR A 169 12.93 -14.72 12.03
C THR A 169 11.83 -14.16 11.11
N TRP A 170 11.91 -14.53 9.83
CA TRP A 170 10.93 -14.20 8.82
C TRP A 170 10.28 -15.47 8.31
N TYR A 171 8.95 -15.52 8.36
CA TYR A 171 8.17 -16.64 7.85
C TYR A 171 7.64 -16.34 6.45
N VAL A 172 7.77 -17.30 5.55
CA VAL A 172 7.27 -17.21 4.17
C VAL A 172 6.00 -18.02 4.03
N VAL A 173 4.86 -17.34 3.94
CA VAL A 173 3.55 -17.92 3.67
C VAL A 173 3.31 -17.96 2.16
N LYS A 174 2.99 -19.13 1.62
CA LYS A 174 2.76 -19.32 0.16
C LYS A 174 1.34 -18.89 -0.23
N GLU A 175 1.12 -18.58 -1.51
CA GLU A 175 -0.18 -18.13 -2.07
C GLU A 175 -1.40 -19.00 -1.74
N HIS A 176 -1.20 -20.28 -1.39
CA HIS A 176 -2.28 -21.22 -1.11
C HIS A 176 -2.25 -21.76 0.32
N ALA A 177 -1.44 -21.15 1.19
CA ALA A 177 -1.30 -21.57 2.57
C ALA A 177 -2.10 -20.64 3.48
N SER A 178 -3.08 -21.21 4.17
CA SER A 178 -3.77 -20.49 5.25
C SER A 178 -3.00 -20.64 6.56
N VAL A 179 -2.73 -19.51 7.21
CA VAL A 179 -1.87 -19.41 8.38
C VAL A 179 -2.52 -18.54 9.44
N THR A 180 -2.41 -18.96 10.70
CA THR A 180 -2.83 -18.17 11.86
C THR A 180 -1.62 -17.74 12.67
N PHE A 181 -1.57 -16.46 13.01
CA PHE A 181 -0.57 -15.90 13.90
C PHE A 181 -1.20 -15.67 15.27
N ILE A 182 -0.54 -16.22 16.28
CA ILE A 182 -0.93 -16.07 17.68
C ILE A 182 0.18 -15.33 18.42
N ASN A 183 -0.21 -14.46 19.34
CA ASN A 183 0.76 -13.76 20.17
C ASN A 183 1.21 -14.64 21.35
N SER A 184 2.14 -14.12 22.14
CA SER A 184 2.68 -14.79 23.34
C SER A 184 1.64 -15.06 24.44
N THR A 185 0.50 -14.35 24.44
CA THR A 185 -0.62 -14.60 25.37
C THR A 185 -1.61 -15.65 24.87
N GLY A 186 -1.40 -16.16 23.64
CA GLY A 186 -2.26 -17.16 23.01
C GLY A 186 -3.44 -16.58 22.24
N ASP A 187 -3.54 -15.26 22.11
CA ASP A 187 -4.59 -14.58 21.36
C ASP A 187 -4.26 -14.55 19.86
N ILE A 188 -5.29 -14.62 19.02
CA ILE A 188 -5.15 -14.54 17.57
C ILE A 188 -4.92 -13.08 17.16
N GLU A 189 -3.82 -12.83 16.48
CA GLU A 189 -3.45 -11.49 16.04
C GLU A 189 -3.70 -11.26 14.54
N LEU A 190 -3.48 -12.29 13.72
CA LEU A 190 -3.60 -12.20 12.27
C LEU A 190 -3.96 -13.55 11.66
N ILE A 191 -4.88 -13.53 10.69
CA ILE A 191 -5.17 -14.68 9.82
C ILE A 191 -4.80 -14.31 8.38
N VAL A 192 -4.12 -15.23 7.70
CA VAL A 192 -3.72 -15.15 6.29
C VAL A 192 -4.37 -16.31 5.55
N ILE A 193 -4.91 -16.03 4.37
CA ILE A 193 -5.62 -16.98 3.50
C ILE A 193 -4.75 -17.33 2.31
#